data_AF-A0A3B8T1P3-F1
#
_entry.id   AF-A0A3B8T1P3-F1
#
_cell.length_a   1.000
_cell.length_b   1.000
_cell.length_c   1.000
_cell.angle_alpha   90.00
_cell.angle_beta   90.00
_cell.angle_gamma   90.00
#
_symmetry.space_group_name_H-M   'P 1'
#
loop_
_entity.id
_entity.type
_entity.pdbx_description
1 polymer ?
#
loop_
_entity_poly.entity_id
_entity_poly.type
_entity_poly.pdbx_seq_one_letter_code
_entity_poly.pdbx_strand_id
1 'polypeptide(L)'
;FLNDFKNHGGRVTAGSDSGYIYKIYGFGYIAELELLQEAGFNPWEVIQAATLNGAEALGLDDQIGSVTIGKRADMVVIKENPIHNLKVLYGTGHYRLNEQNEPIQAGGVDYTIKDGIVYDAKALLADVREMVANAKLIAASEQSAKKQAKK
;
A
#
# COMPACT_ATOMS: atom_id res chain seq x y z
N PHE A 1 13.09 -8.66 20.29
CA PHE A 1 14.28 -8.32 19.47
C PHE A 1 14.09 -7.05 18.67
N LEU A 2 13.17 -6.96 17.70
CA LEU A 2 13.09 -5.77 16.82
C LEU A 2 12.72 -4.49 17.58
N ASN A 3 11.72 -4.58 18.47
CA ASN A 3 11.36 -3.47 19.36
C ASN A 3 12.51 -3.10 20.30
N ASP A 4 13.23 -4.10 20.84
CA ASP A 4 14.40 -3.84 21.69
C ASP A 4 15.48 -3.10 20.92
N PHE A 5 15.83 -3.54 19.71
CA PHE A 5 16.80 -2.86 18.86
C PHE A 5 16.43 -1.39 18.62
N LYS A 6 15.17 -1.13 18.26
CA LYS A 6 14.64 0.23 18.10
C LYS A 6 14.72 1.03 19.40
N ASN A 7 14.36 0.44 20.55
CA ASN A 7 14.42 1.09 21.85
C ASN A 7 15.86 1.40 22.31
N HIS A 8 16.86 0.72 21.76
CA HIS A 8 18.28 1.03 21.97
C HIS A 8 18.83 2.05 20.94
N GLY A 9 17.97 2.73 20.18
CA GLY A 9 18.37 3.74 19.19
C GLY A 9 18.67 3.17 17.80
N GLY A 10 18.40 1.89 17.57
CA GLY A 10 18.50 1.28 16.25
C GLY A 10 17.45 1.83 15.27
N ARG A 11 17.86 2.15 14.05
CA ARG A 11 16.95 2.58 12.99
C ARG A 11 16.30 1.38 12.32
N VAL A 12 14.97 1.39 12.23
CA VAL A 12 14.19 0.36 11.55
C VAL A 12 13.39 0.97 10.40
N THR A 13 13.39 0.31 9.25
CA THR A 13 12.66 0.70 8.04
C THR A 13 11.65 -0.37 7.67
N ALA A 14 10.55 0.00 7.01
CA ALA A 14 9.59 -0.97 6.48
C ALA A 14 9.95 -1.42 5.05
N GLY A 15 9.81 -2.71 4.75
CA GLY A 15 10.04 -3.27 3.43
C GLY A 15 9.33 -4.61 3.25
N SER A 16 8.61 -4.78 2.13
CA SER A 16 7.78 -5.98 1.91
C SER A 16 8.51 -7.15 1.26
N ASP A 17 9.67 -6.88 0.64
CA ASP A 17 10.37 -7.82 -0.27
C ASP A 17 9.45 -8.37 -1.37
N SER A 18 8.58 -7.50 -1.92
CA SER A 18 7.62 -7.86 -2.97
C SER A 18 8.35 -8.27 -4.25
N GLY A 19 7.86 -9.33 -4.90
CA GLY A 19 8.52 -9.97 -6.04
C GLY A 19 9.32 -11.24 -5.67
N TYR A 20 9.60 -11.47 -4.39
CA TYR A 20 10.12 -12.73 -3.86
C TYR A 20 8.97 -13.65 -3.39
N ILE A 21 9.11 -14.97 -3.59
CA ILE A 21 8.16 -16.05 -3.18
C ILE A 21 6.68 -15.63 -3.22
N TYR A 22 6.16 -15.34 -4.43
CA TYR A 22 4.73 -15.05 -4.66
C TYR A 22 4.14 -13.83 -3.91
N LYS A 23 4.97 -12.94 -3.34
CA LYS A 23 4.47 -11.71 -2.71
C LYS A 23 4.01 -10.70 -3.74
N ILE A 24 2.75 -10.27 -3.63
CA ILE A 24 2.14 -9.25 -4.48
C ILE A 24 2.58 -7.85 -4.05
N TYR A 25 2.87 -6.98 -5.02
CA TYR A 25 3.19 -5.58 -4.78
C TYR A 25 2.04 -4.82 -4.10
N GLY A 26 2.38 -3.83 -3.28
CA GLY A 26 1.42 -2.99 -2.56
C GLY A 26 0.89 -3.64 -1.28
N PHE A 27 0.18 -4.76 -1.38
CA PHE A 27 -0.48 -5.41 -0.23
C PHE A 27 0.52 -5.82 0.86
N GLY A 28 1.62 -6.45 0.46
CA GLY A 28 2.65 -6.90 1.40
C GLY A 28 3.32 -5.76 2.16
N TYR A 29 3.31 -4.53 1.61
CA TYR A 29 3.90 -3.38 2.29
C TYR A 29 3.05 -2.90 3.45
N ILE A 30 1.72 -2.86 3.28
CA ILE A 30 0.81 -2.49 4.37
C ILE A 30 0.80 -3.58 5.45
N ALA A 31 0.83 -4.85 5.05
CA ALA A 31 0.95 -5.97 5.99
C ALA A 31 2.23 -5.86 6.84
N GLU A 32 3.36 -5.44 6.27
CA GLU A 32 4.60 -5.18 7.02
C GLU A 32 4.42 -4.09 8.09
N LEU A 33 3.63 -3.04 7.80
CA LEU A 33 3.32 -2.01 8.79
C LEU A 33 2.52 -2.57 9.97
N GLU A 34 1.55 -3.44 9.68
CA GLU A 34 0.79 -4.15 10.72
C GLU A 34 1.70 -5.06 11.55
N LEU A 35 2.65 -5.77 10.92
CA LEU A 35 3.61 -6.63 11.62
C LEU A 35 4.59 -5.83 12.50
N LEU A 36 5.01 -4.62 12.08
CA LEU A 36 5.80 -3.74 12.94
C LEU A 36 5.00 -3.31 14.17
N GLN A 37 3.70 -3.01 14.00
CA GLN A 37 2.82 -2.71 15.13
C GLN A 37 2.71 -3.92 16.07
N GLU A 38 2.50 -5.13 15.54
CA GLU A 38 2.47 -6.37 16.33
C GLU A 38 3.82 -6.65 17.02
N ALA A 39 4.94 -6.24 16.42
CA ALA A 39 6.26 -6.33 17.01
C ALA A 39 6.48 -5.36 18.19
N GLY A 40 5.52 -4.46 18.47
CA GLY A 40 5.54 -3.54 19.61
C GLY A 40 5.85 -2.09 19.27
N PHE A 41 5.82 -1.73 17.99
CA PHE A 41 5.95 -0.34 17.56
C PHE A 41 4.63 0.39 17.78
N ASN A 42 4.69 1.62 18.28
CA ASN A 42 3.52 2.48 18.28
C ASN A 42 3.21 2.92 16.82
N PRO A 43 1.96 3.32 16.49
CA PRO A 43 1.61 3.66 15.12
C PRO A 43 2.46 4.80 14.51
N TRP A 44 2.93 5.74 15.32
CA TRP A 44 3.81 6.82 14.86
C TRP A 44 5.18 6.30 14.44
N GLU A 45 5.76 5.38 15.21
CA GLU A 45 7.03 4.73 14.88
C GLU A 45 6.90 3.88 13.62
N VAL A 46 5.75 3.23 13.40
CA VAL A 46 5.46 2.51 12.15
C VAL A 46 5.43 3.46 10.95
N ILE A 47 4.74 4.60 11.06
CA ILE A 47 4.73 5.61 10.00
C ILE A 47 6.13 6.17 9.76
N GLN A 48 6.91 6.42 10.81
CA GLN A 48 8.29 6.88 10.69
C GLN A 48 9.19 5.83 10.01
N ALA A 49 9.03 4.55 10.34
CA ALA A 49 9.72 3.44 9.70
C ALA A 49 9.37 3.33 8.21
N ALA A 50 8.13 3.62 7.84
CA ALA A 50 7.64 3.61 6.46
C ALA A 50 8.03 4.84 5.64
N THR A 51 8.51 5.91 6.28
CA THR A 51 8.76 7.20 5.62
C THR A 51 10.18 7.71 5.90
N LEU A 52 10.36 8.50 6.96
CA LEU A 52 11.60 9.21 7.26
C LEU A 52 12.79 8.25 7.45
N ASN A 53 12.62 7.14 8.17
CA ASN A 53 13.73 6.21 8.40
C ASN A 53 14.24 5.59 7.10
N GLY A 54 13.33 5.33 6.14
CA GLY A 54 13.70 4.85 4.82
C GLY A 54 14.48 5.90 4.03
N ALA A 55 14.05 7.16 4.09
CA ALA A 55 14.77 8.27 3.47
C ALA A 55 16.17 8.45 4.07
N GLU A 56 16.30 8.42 5.39
CA GLU A 56 17.59 8.51 6.09
C GLU A 56 18.51 7.33 5.76
N ALA A 57 17.96 6.12 5.68
CA ALA A 57 18.73 4.92 5.32
C ALA A 57 19.29 5.00 3.88
N LEU A 58 18.60 5.72 2.99
CA LEU A 58 19.03 5.95 1.62
C LEU A 58 19.86 7.25 1.44
N GLY A 59 20.03 8.05 2.48
CA GLY A 59 20.69 9.36 2.40
C GLY A 59 19.91 10.39 1.58
N LEU A 60 18.57 10.30 1.60
CA LEU A 60 17.64 11.17 0.86
C LEU A 60 16.70 11.95 1.80
N ASP A 61 17.00 11.98 3.10
CA ASP A 61 16.20 12.69 4.11
C ASP A 61 16.25 14.21 3.96
N ASP A 62 17.13 14.77 3.14
CA ASP A 62 17.11 16.17 2.72
C ASP A 62 16.06 16.44 1.62
N GLN A 63 15.64 15.41 0.90
CA GLN A 63 14.77 15.50 -0.28
C GLN A 63 13.37 14.92 -0.07
N ILE A 64 13.22 13.85 0.73
CA ILE A 64 11.96 13.11 0.90
C ILE A 64 11.78 12.62 2.35
N GLY A 65 10.70 11.86 2.60
CA GLY A 65 10.46 11.17 3.88
C GLY A 65 9.74 12.00 4.95
N SER A 66 9.55 13.31 4.75
CA SER A 66 8.73 14.15 5.64
C SER A 66 8.05 15.29 4.87
N VAL A 67 6.97 15.82 5.44
CA VAL A 67 6.28 17.00 4.91
C VAL A 67 6.96 18.25 5.44
N THR A 68 7.92 18.79 4.69
CA THR A 68 8.73 19.95 5.09
C THR A 68 9.05 20.81 3.87
N ILE A 69 9.07 22.13 4.03
CA ILE A 69 9.39 23.06 2.94
C ILE A 69 10.78 22.73 2.36
N GLY A 70 10.89 22.70 1.03
CA GLY A 70 12.13 22.39 0.31
C GLY A 70 12.26 20.92 -0.12
N LYS A 71 11.48 20.01 0.47
CA LYS A 71 11.42 18.60 0.05
C LYS A 71 10.49 18.41 -1.15
N ARG A 72 10.69 17.30 -1.88
CA ARG A 72 9.80 16.88 -2.96
C ARG A 72 8.42 16.52 -2.41
N ALA A 73 7.39 16.80 -3.20
CA ALA A 73 6.01 16.49 -2.85
C ALA A 73 5.69 15.01 -3.13
N ASP A 74 6.19 14.13 -2.24
CA ASP A 74 5.90 12.70 -2.20
C ASP A 74 4.90 12.42 -1.08
N MET A 75 3.65 12.13 -1.42
CA MET A 75 2.55 12.03 -0.45
C MET A 75 1.53 10.96 -0.84
N VAL A 76 0.87 10.42 0.18
CA VAL A 76 -0.32 9.57 0.04
C VAL A 76 -1.48 10.26 0.74
N VAL A 77 -2.61 10.39 0.06
CA VAL A 77 -3.81 11.07 0.56
C VAL A 77 -4.91 10.04 0.79
N ILE A 78 -5.45 10.06 2.01
CA ILE A 78 -6.50 9.17 2.51
C ILE A 78 -7.50 9.98 3.34
N LYS A 79 -8.76 9.53 3.41
CA LYS A 79 -9.82 10.20 4.20
C LYS A 79 -9.74 9.91 5.70
N GLU A 80 -9.22 8.75 6.04
CA GLU A 80 -9.19 8.23 7.41
C GLU A 80 -7.81 8.43 8.03
N ASN A 81 -7.75 8.55 9.35
CA ASN A 81 -6.48 8.70 10.07
C ASN A 81 -5.78 7.33 10.22
N PRO A 82 -4.59 7.13 9.61
CA PRO A 82 -3.92 5.83 9.61
C PRO A 82 -3.35 5.45 10.98
N ILE A 83 -3.20 6.42 11.89
CA ILE A 83 -2.75 6.18 13.27
C ILE A 83 -3.76 5.34 14.06
N HIS A 84 -5.06 5.46 13.74
CA HIS A 84 -6.09 4.64 14.38
C HIS A 84 -6.19 3.24 13.77
N ASN A 85 -5.88 3.10 12.48
CA ASN A 85 -5.95 1.83 11.78
C ASN A 85 -5.10 1.87 10.51
N LEU A 86 -3.96 1.16 10.50
CA LEU A 86 -3.06 1.13 9.34
C LEU A 86 -3.69 0.52 8.09
N LYS A 87 -4.74 -0.30 8.24
CA LYS A 87 -5.44 -0.95 7.12
C LYS A 87 -6.12 0.05 6.17
N VAL A 88 -6.32 1.30 6.59
CA VAL A 88 -6.84 2.34 5.69
C VAL A 88 -5.86 2.68 4.56
N LEU A 89 -4.59 2.28 4.68
CA LEU A 89 -3.54 2.48 3.67
C LEU A 89 -3.58 1.42 2.55
N TYR A 90 -4.36 0.35 2.66
CA TYR A 90 -4.56 -0.57 1.54
C TYR A 90 -5.18 0.17 0.36
N GLY A 91 -4.56 0.12 -0.83
CA GLY A 91 -5.05 0.88 -1.99
C GLY A 91 -6.52 0.61 -2.35
N THR A 92 -6.98 -0.63 -2.18
CA THR A 92 -8.38 -1.03 -2.39
C THR A 92 -9.30 -0.72 -1.21
N GLY A 93 -8.77 -0.27 -0.08
CA GLY A 93 -9.47 -0.22 1.21
C GLY A 93 -9.47 -1.57 1.93
N HIS A 94 -10.08 -1.59 3.10
CA HIS A 94 -10.20 -2.74 4.00
C HIS A 94 -11.66 -3.04 4.34
N TYR A 95 -11.95 -4.26 4.77
CA TYR A 95 -13.30 -4.63 5.19
C TYR A 95 -13.56 -4.22 6.65
N ARG A 96 -14.74 -3.65 6.90
CA ARG A 96 -15.29 -3.42 8.25
C ARG A 96 -16.79 -3.70 8.25
N LEU A 97 -17.38 -3.88 9.42
CA LEU A 97 -18.82 -4.04 9.56
C LEU A 97 -19.50 -2.67 9.62
N ASN A 98 -20.65 -2.53 8.95
CA ASN A 98 -21.56 -1.40 9.14
C ASN A 98 -22.43 -1.58 10.40
N GLU A 99 -23.31 -0.63 10.68
CA GLU A 99 -24.23 -0.67 11.84
C GLU A 99 -25.19 -1.88 11.80
N GLN A 100 -25.39 -2.47 10.64
CA GLN A 100 -26.24 -3.63 10.39
C GLN A 100 -25.44 -4.96 10.44
N ASN A 101 -24.18 -4.94 10.87
CA ASN A 101 -23.25 -6.09 10.85
C ASN A 101 -22.97 -6.68 9.46
N GLU A 102 -23.08 -5.86 8.41
CA GLU A 102 -22.76 -6.26 7.04
C GLU A 102 -21.34 -5.80 6.67
N PRO A 103 -20.57 -6.63 5.94
CA PRO A 103 -19.23 -6.27 5.51
C PRO A 103 -19.26 -5.19 4.42
N ILE A 104 -18.64 -4.05 4.69
CA ILE A 104 -18.41 -2.96 3.75
C ILE A 104 -16.92 -2.77 3.51
N GLN A 105 -16.55 -2.32 2.30
CA GLN A 105 -15.18 -1.90 2.01
C GLN A 105 -15.03 -0.41 2.34
N ALA A 106 -14.05 -0.08 3.18
CA ALA A 106 -13.82 1.26 3.70
C ALA A 106 -12.37 1.72 3.52
N GLY A 107 -12.19 3.03 3.40
CA GLY A 107 -10.90 3.69 3.27
C GLY A 107 -10.23 3.48 1.91
N GLY A 108 -8.92 3.31 1.98
CA GLY A 108 -8.03 3.21 0.83
C GLY A 108 -7.58 4.55 0.29
N VAL A 109 -6.50 4.49 -0.48
CA VAL A 109 -5.84 5.67 -1.06
C VAL A 109 -6.77 6.36 -2.05
N ASP A 110 -6.90 7.68 -1.91
CA ASP A 110 -7.59 8.53 -2.87
C ASP A 110 -6.61 9.07 -3.90
N TYR A 111 -5.48 9.60 -3.44
CA TYR A 111 -4.42 10.12 -4.32
C TYR A 111 -3.05 9.67 -3.86
N THR A 112 -2.20 9.37 -4.84
CA THR A 112 -0.77 9.30 -4.64
C THR A 112 -0.15 10.49 -5.35
N ILE A 113 0.71 11.23 -4.67
CA ILE A 113 1.45 12.35 -5.26
C ILE A 113 2.91 11.95 -5.26
N LYS A 114 3.53 11.98 -6.44
CA LYS A 114 4.96 11.67 -6.61
C LYS A 114 5.62 12.84 -7.32
N ASP A 115 6.60 13.46 -6.67
CA ASP A 115 7.31 14.63 -7.21
C ASP A 115 6.35 15.76 -7.65
N GLY A 116 5.23 15.92 -6.95
CA GLY A 116 4.17 16.89 -7.29
C GLY A 116 3.19 16.44 -8.38
N ILE A 117 3.39 15.28 -9.00
CA ILE A 117 2.46 14.70 -9.97
C ILE A 117 1.37 13.94 -9.22
N VAL A 118 0.10 14.31 -9.47
CA VAL A 118 -1.07 13.71 -8.82
C VAL A 118 -1.57 12.51 -9.61
N TYR A 119 -1.69 11.37 -8.94
CA TYR A 119 -2.30 10.15 -9.45
C TYR A 119 -3.61 9.89 -8.70
N ASP A 120 -4.73 9.86 -9.43
CA ASP A 120 -6.03 9.45 -8.89
C ASP A 120 -6.06 7.93 -8.74
N ALA A 121 -5.95 7.46 -7.50
CA ALA A 121 -5.89 6.03 -7.22
C ALA A 121 -7.24 5.33 -7.53
N LYS A 122 -8.37 6.03 -7.41
CA LYS A 122 -9.69 5.46 -7.68
C LYS A 122 -9.92 5.30 -9.19
N ALA A 123 -9.50 6.28 -9.98
CA ALA A 123 -9.53 6.20 -11.45
C ALA A 123 -8.62 5.07 -11.95
N LEU A 124 -7.37 5.00 -11.47
CA LEU A 124 -6.45 3.92 -11.84
C LEU A 124 -7.01 2.52 -11.51
N LEU A 125 -7.68 2.36 -10.36
CA LEU A 125 -8.35 1.11 -10.01
C LEU A 125 -9.54 0.79 -10.93
N ALA A 126 -10.26 1.81 -11.43
CA ALA A 126 -11.32 1.61 -12.41
C ALA A 126 -10.76 1.15 -13.76
N ASP A 127 -9.69 1.79 -14.24
CA ASP A 127 -9.01 1.42 -15.48
C ASP A 127 -8.51 -0.04 -15.41
N VAL A 128 -7.90 -0.44 -14.30
CA VAL A 128 -7.45 -1.83 -14.09
C VAL A 128 -8.63 -2.82 -14.11
N ARG A 129 -9.79 -2.46 -13.54
CA ARG A 129 -10.98 -3.34 -13.60
C ARG A 129 -11.44 -3.54 -15.04
N GLU A 130 -11.42 -2.48 -15.86
CA GLU A 130 -11.75 -2.58 -17.28
C GLU A 130 -10.75 -3.46 -18.04
N MET A 131 -9.44 -3.26 -17.81
CA MET A 131 -8.39 -4.09 -18.41
C MET A 131 -8.57 -5.57 -18.06
N VAL A 132 -8.88 -5.88 -16.79
CA VAL A 132 -9.13 -7.25 -16.34
C VAL A 132 -10.39 -7.83 -16.97
N ALA A 133 -11.47 -7.05 -17.10
CA ALA A 133 -12.70 -7.50 -17.77
C ALA A 133 -12.42 -7.85 -19.25
N ASN A 134 -11.73 -6.97 -19.96
CA ASN A 134 -11.33 -7.18 -21.35
C ASN A 134 -10.43 -8.42 -21.51
N ALA A 135 -9.45 -8.60 -20.63
CA ALA A 135 -8.57 -9.77 -20.65
C ALA A 135 -9.34 -11.08 -20.42
N LYS A 136 -10.35 -11.09 -19.54
CA LYS A 136 -11.21 -12.25 -19.31
C LYS A 136 -12.04 -12.61 -20.53
N LEU A 137 -12.58 -11.61 -21.25
CA LEU A 137 -13.33 -11.82 -22.49
C LEU A 137 -12.44 -12.43 -23.58
N ILE A 138 -11.23 -11.90 -23.76
CA ILE A 138 -10.24 -12.43 -24.72
C ILE A 138 -9.92 -13.89 -24.38
N ALA A 139 -9.58 -14.19 -23.12
CA ALA A 139 -9.25 -15.55 -22.69
C ALA A 139 -10.41 -16.54 -22.91
N ALA A 140 -11.66 -16.12 -22.67
CA ALA A 140 -12.85 -16.95 -22.91
C ALA A 140 -13.07 -17.24 -24.40
N SER A 141 -12.81 -16.26 -25.28
CA SER A 141 -12.90 -16.42 -26.73
C SER A 141 -11.85 -17.40 -27.27
N GLU A 142 -10.61 -17.31 -26.78
CA GLU A 142 -9.51 -18.19 -27.17
C GLU A 142 -9.74 -19.65 -26.70
N GLN A 143 -10.29 -19.82 -25.50
CA GLN A 143 -10.65 -21.14 -24.99
C GLN A 143 -11.76 -21.80 -25.81
N SER A 144 -12.75 -21.00 -26.25
CA SER A 144 -13.82 -21.47 -27.15
C SER A 144 -13.26 -21.90 -28.51
N ALA A 145 -12.37 -21.10 -29.11
CA ALA A 145 -11.72 -21.43 -30.38
C ALA A 145 -10.85 -22.71 -30.28
N LYS A 146 -10.05 -22.86 -29.21
CA LYS A 146 -9.25 -24.07 -28.97
C LYS A 146 -10.09 -25.33 -28.76
N LYS A 147 -11.29 -25.23 -28.18
CA LYS A 147 -12.23 -26.35 -28.05
C LYS A 147 -12.84 -26.76 -29.40
N GLN A 148 -13.11 -25.80 -30.29
CA GLN A 148 -13.64 -26.08 -31.62
C GLN A 148 -12.60 -26.71 -32.54
N ALA A 149 -11.33 -26.28 -32.47
CA ALA A 149 -10.24 -26.84 -33.29
C ALA A 149 -9.77 -28.25 -32.87
N LYS A 150 -10.22 -28.75 -31.71
CA LYS A 150 -9.92 -30.11 -31.22
C LYS A 150 -11.06 -31.13 -31.47
N LYS A 151 -12.18 -30.68 -32.04
CA LYS A 151 -13.28 -31.53 -32.52
C LYS A 151 -13.11 -31.77 -34.00
#